data_AF-A0AAD0MQP2-F1
#
_entry.id   AF-A0AAD0MQP2-F1
#
_cell.length_a   1.000
_cell.length_b   1.000
_cell.length_c   1.000
_cell.angle_alpha   90.00
_cell.angle_beta   90.00
_cell.angle_gamma   90.00
#
_symmetry.space_group_name_H-M   'P 1'
#
loop_
_entity.id
_entity.type
_entity.pdbx_description
1 polymer ?
#
loop_
_entity_poly.entity_id
_entity_poly.type
_entity_poly.pdbx_seq_one_letter_code
_entity_poly.pdbx_strand_id
1 'polypeptide(L)' 'MNRQQTIGLIILLIGLAFFIGFGLIALFYRKTIKKSDDFLTEKKHVGMWEFTKTNFTLFLSLFGLVLAIAGLVFLI' A
#
# COMPACT_ATOMS: atom_id res chain seq x y z
N MET A 1 -6.71 26.00 -14.18
CA MET A 1 -6.59 24.54 -14.08
C MET A 1 -7.73 23.92 -14.85
N ASN A 2 -7.43 23.05 -15.81
CA ASN A 2 -8.47 22.41 -16.62
C ASN A 2 -9.14 21.27 -15.83
N ARG A 3 -10.37 20.89 -16.21
CA ARG A 3 -11.15 19.86 -15.49
C ARG A 3 -10.37 18.55 -15.29
N GLN A 4 -9.59 18.14 -16.29
CA GLN A 4 -8.72 16.95 -16.22
C GLN A 4 -7.61 17.09 -15.17
N GLN A 5 -6.96 18.26 -15.11
CA GLN A 5 -5.93 18.55 -14.10
C GLN A 5 -6.52 18.56 -12.68
N THR A 6 -7.74 19.09 -12.50
CA THR A 6 -8.43 19.05 -11.20
C THR A 6 -8.74 17.61 -10.78
N ILE A 7 -9.21 16.77 -11.71
CA ILE A 7 -9.47 15.35 -11.44
C ILE A 7 -8.16 14.62 -11.12
N GLY A 8 -7.10 14.87 -11.89
CA GLY A 8 -5.76 14.32 -11.65
C GLY A 8 -5.21 14.67 -10.27
N LEU A 9 -5.37 15.93 -9.85
CA LEU A 9 -4.96 16.40 -8.53
C LEU A 9 -5.71 15.66 -7.41
N ILE A 10 -7.03 15.47 -7.55
CA ILE A 10 -7.85 14.75 -6.55
C ILE A 10 -7.39 13.29 -6.44
N ILE A 11 -7.21 12.62 -7.58
CA ILE A 11 -6.74 11.22 -7.62
C ILE A 11 -5.35 11.11 -6.99
N LEU A 12 -4.45 12.06 -7.28
CA LEU A 12 -3.11 12.12 -6.72
C LEU A 12 -3.13 12.24 -5.19
N LEU A 13 -3.94 13.17 -4.67
CA LEU A 13 -4.05 13.40 -3.23
C LEU A 13 -4.65 12.18 -2.51
N ILE A 14 -5.66 11.54 -3.09
CA ILE A 14 -6.24 10.30 -2.55
C ILE A 14 -5.21 9.18 -2.58
N GLY A 15 -4.49 8.99 -3.70
CA GLY A 15 -3.46 7.97 -3.83
C GLY A 15 -2.35 8.14 -2.78
N LEU A 16 -1.86 9.37 -2.59
CA LEU A 16 -0.88 9.70 -1.55
C LEU A 16 -1.42 9.44 -0.14
N ALA A 17 -2.66 9.83 0.16
CA ALA A 17 -3.27 9.59 1.45
C ALA A 17 -3.37 8.08 1.76
N PHE A 18 -3.74 7.27 0.77
CA PHE A 18 -3.76 5.80 0.89
C PHE A 18 -2.35 5.23 1.05
N PHE A 19 -1.39 5.66 0.23
CA PHE A 19 -0.01 5.17 0.31
C PHE A 19 0.60 5.44 1.69
N ILE A 20 0.50 6.68 2.18
CA ILE A 20 1.06 7.10 3.46
C ILE A 20 0.30 6.45 4.62
N GLY A 21 -1.03 6.52 4.61
CA GLY A 21 -1.87 5.97 5.68
C GLY A 21 -1.66 4.48 5.86
N PHE A 22 -1.86 3.69 4.81
CA PHE A 22 -1.67 2.24 4.88
C PHE A 22 -0.19 1.84 4.99
N GLY A 23 0.74 2.63 4.44
CA GLY A 23 2.17 2.40 4.59
C GLY A 23 2.62 2.52 6.04
N LEU A 24 2.19 3.57 6.74
CA LEU A 24 2.46 3.75 8.17
C LEU A 24 1.83 2.60 8.99
N ILE A 25 0.56 2.27 8.73
CA ILE A 25 -0.13 1.17 9.42
C ILE A 25 0.64 -0.15 9.23
N ALA A 26 1.10 -0.45 8.01
CA ALA A 26 1.87 -1.65 7.72
C ALA A 26 3.22 -1.71 8.46
N LEU A 27 3.90 -0.57 8.61
CA LEU A 27 5.14 -0.48 9.39
C LEU A 27 4.90 -0.70 10.89
N PHE A 28 3.81 -0.14 11.44
CA PHE A 28 3.43 -0.36 12.83
C PHE A 28 3.00 -1.80 13.10
N TYR A 29 2.18 -2.40 12.22
CA TYR A 29 1.79 -3.81 12.32
C TYR A 29 3.00 -4.75 12.30
N ARG A 30 3.99 -4.51 11.43
CA ARG A 30 5.24 -5.31 11.41
C ARG A 30 6.09 -5.15 12.67
N LYS A 31 6.09 -3.99 13.32
CA LYS A 31 6.77 -3.79 14.60
C LYS A 31 6.12 -4.59 15.73
N THR A 32 4.80 -4.74 15.72
CA THR A 32 4.07 -5.53 16.72
C THR A 32 4.32 -7.04 16.55
N ILE A 33 4.46 -7.52 15.31
CA ILE A 33 4.67 -8.95 15.02
C ILE A 33 6.11 -9.39 15.32
N LYS A 34 7.10 -8.47 15.29
CA LYS A 34 8.52 -8.79 15.52
C LYS A 34 8.89 -9.25 16.94
N LYS A 35 7.93 -9.38 17.87
CA LYS A 35 8.19 -9.76 19.26
C LYS A 35 7.78 -11.20 19.63
N SER A 36 7.18 -11.97 18.73
CA SER A 36 6.95 -13.40 18.95
C SER A 36 7.71 -14.21 17.90
N ASP A 37 8.85 -14.74 18.31
CA ASP A 37 9.39 -16.06 17.97
C ASP A 37 8.90 -16.66 16.64
N ASP A 38 9.75 -16.62 15.62
CA ASP A 38 10.38 -17.86 15.12
C ASP A 38 11.22 -17.55 13.89
N PHE A 39 12.53 -17.46 14.12
CA PHE A 39 13.55 -17.66 13.10
C PHE A 39 13.71 -19.17 12.76
N LEU A 40 12.65 -19.97 12.89
CA LEU A 40 12.61 -21.36 12.44
C LEU A 40 11.97 -21.41 11.06
N THR A 41 12.88 -21.32 10.09
CA THR A 41 12.62 -21.31 8.66
C THR A 41 12.19 -22.72 8.22
N GLU A 42 10.92 -23.07 8.39
CA GLU A 42 10.29 -24.01 7.45
C GLU A 42 9.73 -23.19 6.29
N LYS A 43 10.18 -23.49 5.08
CA LYS A 43 9.56 -23.01 3.84
C LYS A 43 8.14 -23.60 3.74
N LYS A 44 7.21 -23.14 4.57
CA LYS A 44 5.79 -23.39 4.36
C LYS A 44 5.45 -22.78 3.01
N HIS A 45 4.93 -23.60 2.10
CA HIS A 45 4.24 -23.12 0.93
C HIS A 45 3.01 -22.34 1.41
N VAL A 46 3.20 -21.05 1.67
CA VAL A 46 2.11 -20.14 1.98
C VAL A 46 1.37 -19.94 0.66
N GLY A 47 0.11 -20.34 0.61
CA GLY A 47 -0.75 -20.10 -0.55
C GLY A 47 -0.79 -18.61 -0.87
N MET A 48 -0.93 -18.29 -2.16
CA MET A 48 -1.02 -16.90 -2.65
C MET A 48 -2.05 -16.09 -1.84
N TRP A 49 -3.16 -16.74 -1.48
CA TRP A 49 -4.25 -16.15 -0.70
C TRP A 49 -3.90 -15.83 0.76
N GLU A 50 -3.25 -16.76 1.48
CA GLU A 50 -2.75 -16.49 2.83
C GLU A 50 -1.74 -15.34 2.82
N PHE A 51 -0.82 -15.33 1.85
CA PHE A 51 0.17 -14.26 1.73
C PHE A 51 -0.49 -12.89 1.50
N THR A 52 -1.49 -12.83 0.61
CA THR A 52 -2.24 -11.61 0.33
C THR A 52 -3.00 -11.11 1.56
N LYS A 53 -3.63 -11.99 2.34
CA LYS A 53 -4.31 -11.58 3.59
C LYS A 53 -3.34 -10.98 4.59
N THR A 54 -2.20 -11.64 4.84
CA THR A 54 -1.20 -11.18 5.81
C THR A 54 -0.58 -9.85 5.41
N ASN A 55 -0.41 -9.61 4.10
CA ASN A 55 0.22 -8.40 3.58
C ASN A 55 -0.79 -7.42 2.95
N PHE A 56 -2.09 -7.58 3.20
CA PHE A 56 -3.14 -6.82 2.53
C PHE A 56 -2.96 -5.31 2.68
N THR A 57 -2.58 -4.87 3.87
CA THR A 57 -2.27 -3.46 4.17
C THR A 57 -1.11 -2.93 3.32
N LEU A 58 -0.08 -3.75 3.07
CA LEU A 58 1.02 -3.38 2.17
C LEU A 58 0.56 -3.29 0.72
N PHE A 59 -0.28 -4.23 0.28
CA PHE A 59 -0.89 -4.17 -1.06
C PHE A 59 -1.73 -2.90 -1.24
N LEU A 60 -2.52 -2.52 -0.23
CA LEU A 60 -3.32 -1.31 -0.27
C LEU A 60 -2.48 -0.03 -0.32
N SER A 61 -1.35 -0.01 0.40
CA SER A 61 -0.36 1.07 0.30
C SER A 61 0.18 1.18 -1.13
N LEU A 62 0.68 0.08 -1.70
CA LEU A 62 1.19 0.05 -3.08
C LEU A 62 0.13 0.44 -4.11
N PHE A 63 -1.13 0.04 -3.90
CA PHE A 63 -2.24 0.47 -4.74
C PHE A 63 -2.44 1.99 -4.70
N GLY A 64 -2.35 2.60 -3.51
CA GLY A 64 -2.34 4.05 -3.34
C GLY A 64 -1.22 4.74 -4.13
N LEU A 65 -0.02 4.14 -4.18
CA LEU A 65 1.09 4.65 -4.99
C LEU A 65 0.77 4.62 -6.49
N VAL A 66 0.19 3.52 -6.99
CA VAL A 66 -0.23 3.41 -8.39
C VAL A 66 -1.29 4.46 -8.73
N LEU A 67 -2.27 4.69 -7.84
CA LEU A 67 -3.25 5.77 -7.99
C LEU A 67 -2.58 7.15 -8.05
N ALA A 68 -1.59 7.41 -7.20
CA ALA A 68 -0.86 8.68 -7.20
C ALA A 68 -0.12 8.91 -8.52
N ILE A 69 0.53 7.87 -9.07
CA ILE A 69 1.19 7.92 -10.38
C ILE A 69 0.16 8.16 -11.49
N ALA A 70 -0.99 7.48 -11.46
CA ALA A 70 -2.06 7.73 -12.42
C ALA A 70 -2.56 9.19 -12.35
N GLY A 71 -2.75 9.74 -11.15
CA GLY A 71 -3.12 11.14 -10.96
C GLY A 71 -2.08 12.13 -11.51
N LEU A 72 -0.78 11.81 -11.39
CA LEU A 72 0.31 12.57 -12.00
C LEU A 72 0.20 12.60 -13.53
N VAL A 73 -0.15 11.49 -14.16
CA VAL A 73 -0.32 11.43 -15.63
C VAL A 73 -1.44 12.36 -16.10
N PHE A 74 -2.52 12.52 -15.33
CA PHE A 74 -3.61 13.45 -15.65
C PHE A 74 -3.28 14.94 -15.43
N LEU A 75 -2.16 15.24 -14.76
CA LEU A 75 -1.69 16.61 -14.54
C LEU A 75 -0.78 17.13 -15.66
N ILE A 76 -0.14 16.22 -16.40
CA ILE A 76 0.69 16.47 -17.58
C ILE A 76 -0.21 16.67 -18.79
#